data_AF-A0A3M0XMY5-F1
#
_entry.id   AF-A0A3M0XMY5-F1
#
_cell.length_a   1.000
_cell.length_b   1.000
_cell.length_c   1.000
_cell.angle_alpha   90.00
_cell.angle_beta   90.00
_cell.angle_gamma   90.00
#
_symmetry.space_group_name_H-M   'P 1'
#
loop_
_entity.id
_entity.type
_entity.pdbx_description
1 polymer ?
#
loop_
_entity_poly.entity_id
_entity_poly.type
_entity_poly.pdbx_seq_one_letter_code
_entity_poly.pdbx_strand_id
1 'polypeptide(L)'
;QAAAQRAFFDALLSGKEGEELRDAVRQAIIQSVGGVPPQSDAAKAALEQQVDQQLAAWAGEAGQSFLRFDPTPYLKQVRCPVLALAGSLDRQVPAEENLKAIEHALKEAGNEHVQVEILPGLNHLFQPARTGTPDEYSRIETTFDPAAIERIVQWIKTTTGQSARAGKQTNDQPS
;
A
#
# COMPACT_ATOMS: atom_id res chain seq x y z
N GLN A 1 12.77 -5.73 5.42
CA GLN A 1 11.81 -4.63 5.56
C GLN A 1 10.41 -5.11 5.96
N ALA A 2 9.76 -5.98 5.18
CA ALA A 2 8.43 -6.52 5.52
C ALA A 2 8.38 -7.17 6.93
N ALA A 3 9.37 -7.98 7.29
CA ALA A 3 9.44 -8.61 8.61
C ALA A 3 9.53 -7.61 9.78
N ALA A 4 10.27 -6.52 9.63
CA ALA A 4 10.39 -5.48 10.66
C ALA A 4 9.09 -4.68 10.81
N GLN A 5 8.43 -4.37 9.69
CA GLN A 5 7.10 -3.76 9.68
C GLN A 5 6.06 -4.66 10.33
N ARG A 6 6.12 -5.97 10.06
CA ARG A 6 5.24 -6.95 10.70
C ARG A 6 5.45 -6.99 12.22
N ALA A 7 6.70 -7.08 12.67
CA ALA A 7 7.04 -7.05 14.09
C ALA A 7 6.54 -5.78 14.80
N PHE A 8 6.58 -4.63 14.12
CA PHE A 8 6.05 -3.38 14.64
C PHE A 8 4.53 -3.44 14.88
N PHE A 9 3.75 -3.89 13.88
CA PHE A 9 2.30 -4.01 14.03
C PHE A 9 1.88 -5.13 14.99
N ASP A 10 2.61 -6.25 15.00
CA ASP A 10 2.38 -7.33 15.96
C ASP A 10 2.63 -6.84 17.39
N ALA A 11 3.66 -5.99 17.62
CA ALA A 11 3.89 -5.37 18.92
C ALA A 11 2.69 -4.50 19.36
N LEU A 12 2.17 -3.67 18.45
CA LEU A 12 1.00 -2.83 18.72
C LEU A 12 -0.27 -3.64 19.00
N LEU A 13 -0.43 -4.80 18.36
CA LEU A 13 -1.60 -5.67 18.53
C LEU A 13 -1.46 -6.71 19.65
N SER A 14 -0.27 -6.85 20.24
CA SER A 14 0.04 -7.90 21.22
C SER A 14 -0.67 -7.77 22.57
N GLY A 15 -1.28 -6.61 22.86
CA GLY A 15 -1.87 -6.30 24.16
C GLY A 15 -0.85 -5.85 25.22
N LYS A 16 0.42 -5.68 24.84
CA LYS A 16 1.45 -5.05 25.69
C LYS A 16 1.09 -3.59 25.96
N GLU A 17 1.47 -3.11 27.14
CA GLU A 17 1.24 -1.73 27.58
C GLU A 17 2.52 -1.13 28.20
N GLY A 18 2.53 0.19 28.38
CA GLY A 18 3.62 0.91 29.04
C GLY A 18 4.99 0.66 28.41
N GLU A 19 6.01 0.43 29.26
CA GLU A 19 7.39 0.20 28.81
C GLU A 19 7.55 -1.08 27.99
N GLU A 20 6.74 -2.11 28.21
CA GLU A 20 6.86 -3.35 27.43
C GLU A 20 6.48 -3.14 25.96
N LEU A 21 5.42 -2.36 25.70
CA LEU A 21 5.05 -1.95 24.35
C LEU A 21 6.11 -1.03 23.75
N ARG A 22 6.59 -0.05 24.53
CA ARG A 22 7.63 0.88 24.11
C ARG A 22 8.90 0.14 23.66
N ASP A 23 9.36 -0.81 24.44
CA ASP A 23 10.53 -1.64 24.14
C ASP A 23 10.32 -2.44 22.86
N ALA A 24 9.14 -3.06 22.69
CA ALA A 24 8.83 -3.82 21.49
C ALA A 24 8.83 -2.93 20.23
N VAL A 25 8.23 -1.74 20.30
CA VAL A 25 8.25 -0.75 19.21
C VAL A 25 9.67 -0.28 18.92
N ARG A 26 10.46 0.03 19.95
CA ARG A 26 11.88 0.41 19.81
C ARG A 26 12.67 -0.65 19.07
N GLN A 27 12.54 -1.92 19.47
CA GLN A 27 13.23 -3.02 18.80
C GLN A 27 12.80 -3.17 17.35
N ALA A 28 11.50 -3.04 17.04
CA ALA A 28 11.01 -3.10 15.67
C ALA A 28 11.59 -1.98 14.78
N ILE A 29 11.70 -0.76 15.32
CA ILE A 29 12.34 0.37 14.62
C ILE A 29 13.83 0.06 14.38
N ILE A 30 14.57 -0.43 15.38
CA ILE A 30 15.98 -0.81 15.21
C ILE A 30 16.14 -1.88 14.11
N GLN A 31 15.28 -2.90 14.11
CA GLN A 31 15.29 -3.92 13.06
C GLN A 31 14.98 -3.35 11.66
N SER A 32 14.13 -2.32 11.58
CA SER A 32 13.82 -1.66 10.30
C SER A 32 15.02 -0.98 9.64
N VAL A 33 16.01 -0.56 10.44
CA VAL A 33 17.22 0.16 9.99
C VAL A 33 18.49 -0.72 10.01
N GLY A 34 18.32 -2.05 10.02
CA GLY A 34 19.44 -3.00 9.93
C GLY A 34 19.83 -3.66 11.26
N GLY A 35 19.05 -3.47 12.32
CA GLY A 35 19.19 -4.23 13.57
C GLY A 35 20.33 -3.75 14.48
N VAL A 36 21.04 -2.68 14.10
CA VAL A 36 22.16 -2.14 14.88
C VAL A 36 21.65 -0.99 15.76
N PRO A 37 21.76 -1.09 17.10
CA PRO A 37 21.35 -0.01 17.99
C PRO A 37 22.21 1.26 17.80
N PRO A 38 21.61 2.45 17.92
CA PRO A 38 22.35 3.71 17.83
C PRO A 38 23.37 3.86 18.96
N GLN A 39 24.56 4.35 18.62
CA GLN A 39 25.67 4.46 19.57
C GLN A 39 25.79 5.85 20.20
N SER A 40 25.55 6.92 19.43
CA SER A 40 25.63 8.31 19.92
C SER A 40 24.37 8.74 20.65
N ASP A 41 24.52 9.67 21.59
CA ASP A 41 23.39 10.18 22.38
C ASP A 41 22.35 10.88 21.50
N ALA A 42 22.79 11.63 20.48
CA ALA A 42 21.89 12.24 19.51
C ALA A 42 21.05 11.21 18.74
N ALA A 43 21.67 10.09 18.32
CA ALA A 43 20.94 9.03 17.60
C ALA A 43 19.99 8.24 18.51
N LYS A 44 20.35 8.04 19.79
CA LYS A 44 19.46 7.45 20.79
C LYS A 44 18.25 8.35 21.06
N ALA A 45 18.47 9.65 21.21
CA ALA A 45 17.38 10.61 21.39
C ALA A 45 16.44 10.66 20.18
N ALA A 46 16.98 10.61 18.96
CA ALA A 46 16.19 10.52 17.74
C ALA A 46 15.35 9.24 17.67
N LEU A 47 15.91 8.09 18.09
CA LEU A 47 15.18 6.84 18.20
C LEU A 47 14.01 6.94 19.19
N GLU A 48 14.23 7.50 20.39
CA GLU A 48 13.15 7.69 21.36
C GLU A 48 12.05 8.61 20.84
N GLN A 49 12.41 9.71 20.16
CA GLN A 49 11.44 10.58 19.52
C GLN A 49 10.62 9.85 18.46
N GLN A 50 11.26 8.97 17.66
CA GLN A 50 10.57 8.15 16.69
C GLN A 50 9.63 7.14 17.36
N VAL A 51 10.05 6.52 18.48
CA VAL A 51 9.20 5.63 19.28
C VAL A 51 7.97 6.39 19.79
N ASP A 52 8.15 7.58 20.35
CA ASP A 52 7.05 8.42 20.85
C ASP A 52 6.05 8.75 19.75
N GLN A 53 6.53 9.13 18.56
CA GLN A 53 5.69 9.44 17.40
C GLN A 53 4.88 8.21 16.95
N GLN A 54 5.50 7.03 16.91
CA GLN A 54 4.80 5.80 16.53
C GLN A 54 3.74 5.40 17.57
N LEU A 55 4.06 5.48 18.87
CA LEU A 55 3.09 5.18 19.91
C LEU A 55 1.92 6.17 19.90
N ALA A 56 2.20 7.47 19.77
CA ALA A 56 1.16 8.49 19.67
C ALA A 56 0.23 8.27 18.46
N ALA A 57 0.77 7.81 17.33
CA ALA A 57 -0.01 7.52 16.13
C ALA A 57 -0.84 6.24 16.23
N TRP A 58 -0.30 5.18 16.82
CA TRP A 58 -0.86 3.82 16.67
C TRP A 58 -1.39 3.18 17.94
N ALA A 59 -0.91 3.57 19.13
CA ALA A 59 -1.33 2.95 20.39
C ALA A 59 -2.70 3.45 20.88
N GLY A 60 -3.16 4.61 20.41
CA GLY A 60 -4.49 5.13 20.71
C GLY A 60 -5.63 4.36 20.04
N GLU A 61 -6.86 4.63 20.45
CA GLU A 61 -8.06 3.92 19.99
C GLU A 61 -8.21 3.91 18.47
N ALA A 62 -8.01 5.05 17.81
CA ALA A 62 -8.12 5.15 16.35
C ALA A 62 -7.06 4.29 15.62
N GLY A 63 -5.81 4.30 16.10
CA GLY A 63 -4.73 3.49 15.55
C GLY A 63 -5.00 2.00 15.72
N GLN A 64 -5.39 1.59 16.94
CA GLN A 64 -5.76 0.21 17.24
C GLN A 64 -6.96 -0.27 16.42
N SER A 65 -7.97 0.58 16.25
CA SER A 65 -9.14 0.27 15.43
C SER A 65 -8.75 0.06 13.97
N PHE A 66 -7.88 0.92 13.43
CA PHE A 66 -7.36 0.76 12.07
C PHE A 66 -6.57 -0.55 11.90
N LEU A 67 -5.68 -0.88 12.85
CA LEU A 67 -4.86 -2.10 12.78
C LEU A 67 -5.66 -3.39 12.92
N ARG A 68 -6.77 -3.36 13.66
CA ARG A 68 -7.67 -4.52 13.84
C ARG A 68 -8.71 -4.65 12.74
N PHE A 69 -8.83 -3.67 11.85
CA PHE A 69 -9.82 -3.71 10.80
C PHE A 69 -9.52 -4.84 9.81
N ASP A 70 -10.42 -5.81 9.74
CA ASP A 70 -10.38 -6.86 8.73
C ASP A 70 -11.24 -6.45 7.51
N PRO A 71 -10.63 -6.19 6.34
CA PRO A 71 -11.37 -5.83 5.14
C PRO A 71 -12.08 -7.04 4.50
N THR A 72 -11.77 -8.28 4.89
CA THR A 72 -12.24 -9.50 4.24
C THR A 72 -13.77 -9.59 4.13
N PRO A 73 -14.57 -9.33 5.19
CA PRO A 73 -16.03 -9.41 5.09
C PRO A 73 -16.63 -8.39 4.10
N TYR A 74 -15.95 -7.26 3.90
CA TYR A 74 -16.37 -6.22 2.95
C TYR A 74 -15.95 -6.57 1.52
N LEU A 75 -14.73 -7.07 1.32
CA LEU A 75 -14.26 -7.57 0.02
C LEU A 75 -15.17 -8.69 -0.49
N LYS A 76 -15.61 -9.61 0.39
CA LYS A 76 -16.54 -10.68 0.04
C LYS A 76 -17.93 -10.21 -0.42
N GLN A 77 -18.27 -8.92 -0.26
CA GLN A 77 -19.52 -8.33 -0.76
C GLN A 77 -19.37 -7.67 -2.15
N VAL A 78 -18.15 -7.48 -2.64
CA VAL A 78 -17.91 -6.86 -3.95
C VAL A 78 -18.32 -7.81 -5.07
N ARG A 79 -19.18 -7.35 -5.96
CA ARG A 79 -19.72 -8.12 -7.11
C ARG A 79 -19.34 -7.54 -8.48
N CYS A 80 -18.81 -6.33 -8.51
CA CYS A 80 -18.32 -5.73 -9.76
C CYS A 80 -16.89 -6.23 -10.07
N PRO A 81 -16.44 -6.09 -11.33
CA PRO A 81 -15.05 -6.32 -11.69
C PRO A 81 -14.08 -5.46 -10.87
N VAL A 82 -12.93 -6.03 -10.49
CA VAL A 82 -11.91 -5.37 -9.67
C VAL A 82 -10.56 -5.39 -10.38
N LEU A 83 -9.88 -4.25 -10.39
CA LEU A 83 -8.44 -4.13 -10.60
C LEU A 83 -7.82 -3.60 -9.30
N ALA A 84 -6.98 -4.41 -8.66
CA ALA A 84 -6.16 -3.98 -7.53
C ALA A 84 -4.72 -3.78 -7.99
N LEU A 85 -4.17 -2.60 -7.71
CA LEU A 85 -2.81 -2.21 -8.11
C LEU A 85 -1.97 -1.90 -6.87
N ALA A 86 -0.66 -2.15 -6.96
CA ALA A 86 0.31 -1.67 -5.98
C ALA A 86 1.61 -1.26 -6.69
N GLY A 87 2.35 -0.31 -6.13
CA GLY A 87 3.69 0.03 -6.61
C GLY A 87 4.75 -0.95 -6.10
N SER A 88 5.73 -1.31 -6.93
CA SER A 88 6.81 -2.23 -6.51
C SER A 88 7.77 -1.64 -5.48
N LEU A 89 7.75 -0.31 -5.31
CA LEU A 89 8.48 0.42 -4.29
C LEU A 89 7.56 0.97 -3.19
N ASP A 90 6.33 0.46 -3.07
CA ASP A 90 5.49 0.75 -1.91
C ASP A 90 6.16 0.22 -0.64
N ARG A 91 6.52 1.14 0.27
CA ARG A 91 7.13 0.84 1.57
C ARG A 91 6.14 0.96 2.74
N GLN A 92 4.90 1.34 2.45
CA GLN A 92 3.84 1.50 3.45
C GLN A 92 2.97 0.25 3.49
N VAL A 93 2.67 -0.35 2.34
CA VAL A 93 1.82 -1.54 2.23
C VAL A 93 2.55 -2.62 1.44
N PRO A 94 2.91 -3.76 2.05
CA PRO A 94 3.57 -4.86 1.33
C PRO A 94 2.71 -5.36 0.15
N ALA A 95 3.13 -5.01 -1.07
CA ALA A 95 2.35 -5.21 -2.28
C ALA A 95 1.91 -6.67 -2.49
N GLU A 96 2.84 -7.62 -2.39
CA GLU A 96 2.54 -9.03 -2.65
C GLU A 96 1.53 -9.62 -1.66
N GLU A 97 1.76 -9.41 -0.36
CA GLU A 97 0.89 -9.97 0.69
C GLU A 97 -0.53 -9.41 0.58
N ASN A 98 -0.64 -8.09 0.36
CA ASN A 98 -1.94 -7.43 0.28
C ASN A 98 -2.70 -7.79 -1.01
N LEU A 99 -2.05 -7.78 -2.16
CA LEU A 99 -2.71 -8.14 -3.42
C LEU A 99 -3.16 -9.61 -3.43
N LYS A 100 -2.34 -10.53 -2.90
CA LYS A 100 -2.73 -11.94 -2.74
C LYS A 100 -3.95 -12.10 -1.83
N ALA A 101 -3.99 -11.39 -0.70
CA ALA A 101 -5.12 -11.43 0.23
C ALA A 101 -6.41 -10.85 -0.39
N ILE A 102 -6.31 -9.72 -1.10
CA ILE A 102 -7.43 -9.10 -1.82
C ILE A 102 -7.99 -10.05 -2.88
N GLU A 103 -7.10 -10.60 -3.73
CA GLU A 103 -7.50 -11.52 -4.79
C GLU A 103 -8.18 -12.77 -4.21
N HIS A 104 -7.62 -13.34 -3.15
CA HIS A 104 -8.18 -14.52 -2.48
C HIS A 104 -9.59 -14.24 -1.94
N ALA A 105 -9.77 -13.16 -1.17
CA ALA A 105 -11.06 -12.83 -0.56
C ALA A 105 -12.16 -12.59 -1.61
N LEU A 106 -11.83 -11.92 -2.72
CA LEU A 106 -12.76 -11.66 -3.80
C LEU A 106 -13.15 -12.94 -4.54
N LYS A 107 -12.17 -13.79 -4.90
CA LYS A 107 -12.41 -15.06 -5.60
C LYS A 107 -13.18 -16.05 -4.74
N GLU A 108 -12.85 -16.16 -3.45
CA GLU A 108 -13.56 -17.03 -2.50
C GLU A 108 -15.06 -16.68 -2.40
N ALA A 109 -15.41 -15.40 -2.58
CA ALA A 109 -16.80 -14.95 -2.62
C ALA A 109 -17.48 -15.08 -4.00
N GLY A 110 -16.83 -15.74 -4.95
CA GLY A 110 -17.37 -15.98 -6.30
C GLY A 110 -17.20 -14.81 -7.28
N ASN A 111 -16.34 -13.82 -6.99
CA ASN A 111 -15.99 -12.81 -7.99
C ASN A 111 -14.94 -13.36 -8.95
N GLU A 112 -15.36 -13.68 -10.18
CA GLU A 112 -14.48 -14.22 -11.23
C GLU A 112 -13.75 -13.13 -12.03
N HIS A 113 -14.10 -11.86 -11.83
CA HIS A 113 -13.57 -10.73 -12.60
C HIS A 113 -12.58 -9.89 -11.78
N VAL A 114 -11.52 -10.55 -11.31
CA VAL A 114 -10.49 -9.92 -10.46
C VAL A 114 -9.14 -9.94 -11.16
N GLN A 115 -8.50 -8.78 -11.25
CA GLN A 115 -7.12 -8.63 -11.70
C GLN A 115 -6.30 -7.96 -10.60
N VAL A 116 -5.09 -8.45 -10.38
CA VAL A 116 -4.11 -7.84 -9.47
C VAL A 116 -2.79 -7.62 -10.20
N GLU A 117 -2.14 -6.49 -9.97
CA GLU A 117 -0.89 -6.15 -10.66
C GLU A 117 0.03 -5.28 -9.80
N ILE A 118 1.33 -5.59 -9.83
CA ILE A 118 2.38 -4.76 -9.23
C ILE A 118 3.03 -3.94 -10.34
N LEU A 119 2.96 -2.62 -10.21
CA LEU A 119 3.53 -1.68 -11.17
C LEU A 119 5.00 -1.37 -10.81
N PRO A 120 5.95 -1.63 -11.71
CA PRO A 120 7.38 -1.52 -11.41
C PRO A 120 7.80 -0.07 -11.20
N GLY A 121 8.65 0.17 -10.19
CA GLY A 121 9.29 1.46 -9.94
C GLY A 121 8.39 2.52 -9.32
N LEU A 122 7.17 2.17 -8.90
CA LEU A 122 6.22 3.12 -8.30
C LEU A 122 6.18 3.01 -6.77
N ASN A 123 6.07 4.15 -6.08
CA ASN A 123 5.84 4.21 -4.62
C ASN A 123 4.37 3.98 -4.26
N HIS A 124 4.04 4.18 -2.98
CA HIS A 124 2.68 4.07 -2.43
C HIS A 124 1.64 4.96 -3.13
N LEU A 125 2.07 6.12 -3.63
CA LEU A 125 1.20 7.10 -4.29
C LEU A 125 1.14 6.90 -5.82
N PHE A 126 1.68 5.78 -6.33
CA PHE A 126 1.89 5.52 -7.74
C PHE A 126 2.75 6.56 -8.46
N GLN A 127 3.71 7.18 -7.75
CA GLN A 127 4.69 8.07 -8.37
C GLN A 127 5.96 7.30 -8.73
N PRO A 128 6.67 7.67 -9.81
CA PRO A 128 7.99 7.13 -10.12
C PRO A 128 8.97 7.40 -8.98
N ALA A 129 9.58 6.34 -8.48
CA ALA A 129 10.33 6.37 -7.23
C ALA A 129 11.70 5.71 -7.38
N ARG A 130 12.65 6.14 -6.54
CA ARG A 130 13.97 5.50 -6.44
C ARG A 130 14.04 4.62 -5.21
N THR A 131 13.50 5.12 -4.09
CA THR A 131 13.54 4.45 -2.80
C THR A 131 12.15 4.03 -2.33
N GLY A 132 11.11 4.79 -2.69
CA GLY A 132 9.74 4.59 -2.23
C GLY A 132 9.43 5.22 -0.87
N THR A 133 10.42 5.81 -0.20
CA THR A 133 10.25 6.40 1.14
C THR A 133 9.57 7.76 1.09
N PRO A 134 8.76 8.14 2.09
CA PRO A 134 8.10 9.46 2.13
C PRO A 134 9.03 10.67 1.94
N ASP A 135 10.30 10.58 2.33
CA ASP A 135 11.28 11.67 2.21
C ASP A 135 11.53 12.14 0.77
N GLU A 136 11.25 11.31 -0.24
CA GLU A 136 11.40 11.70 -1.64
C GLU A 136 10.12 12.31 -2.25
N TYR A 137 8.96 12.18 -1.60
CA TYR A 137 7.65 12.53 -2.20
C TYR A 137 7.57 14.00 -2.59
N SER A 138 8.05 14.91 -1.75
CA SER A 138 8.03 16.35 -2.01
C SER A 138 8.96 16.78 -3.15
N ARG A 139 9.87 15.91 -3.59
CA ARG A 139 10.83 16.15 -4.68
C ARG A 139 10.39 15.53 -6.00
N ILE A 140 9.37 14.67 -5.98
CA ILE A 140 8.83 14.07 -7.20
C ILE A 140 7.77 15.01 -7.78
N GLU A 141 8.03 15.55 -8.97
CA GLU A 141 7.10 16.46 -9.66
C GLU A 141 5.85 15.72 -10.17
N THR A 142 5.99 14.45 -10.55
CA THR A 142 4.88 13.61 -11.00
C THR A 142 3.96 13.25 -9.84
N THR A 143 2.70 13.65 -9.91
CA THR A 143 1.70 13.36 -8.87
C THR A 143 1.17 11.93 -8.94
N PHE A 144 1.06 11.39 -10.15
CA PHE A 144 0.64 10.02 -10.43
C PHE A 144 1.24 9.61 -11.78
N ASP A 145 1.80 8.40 -11.86
CA ASP A 145 2.45 7.93 -13.08
C ASP A 145 1.47 7.84 -14.27
N PRO A 146 1.76 8.49 -15.41
CA PRO A 146 0.88 8.46 -16.58
C PRO A 146 0.64 7.05 -17.12
N ALA A 147 1.62 6.15 -17.08
CA ALA A 147 1.45 4.78 -17.55
C ALA A 147 0.53 3.98 -16.61
N ALA A 148 0.58 4.23 -15.31
CA ALA A 148 -0.39 3.69 -14.36
C ALA A 148 -1.82 4.17 -14.65
N ILE A 149 -2.01 5.46 -14.99
CA ILE A 149 -3.32 5.99 -15.44
C ILE A 149 -3.77 5.28 -16.72
N GLU A 150 -2.91 5.17 -17.72
CA GLU A 150 -3.22 4.49 -18.98
C GLU A 150 -3.63 3.04 -18.72
N ARG A 151 -2.94 2.33 -17.84
CA ARG A 151 -3.27 0.96 -17.45
C ARG A 151 -4.66 0.83 -16.85
N ILE A 152 -5.06 1.77 -15.98
CA ILE A 152 -6.41 1.85 -15.41
C ILE A 152 -7.44 2.13 -16.50
N VAL A 153 -7.18 3.10 -17.38
CA VAL A 153 -8.09 3.44 -18.49
C VAL A 153 -8.31 2.26 -19.43
N GLN A 154 -7.24 1.54 -19.80
CA GLN A 154 -7.33 0.36 -20.66
C GLN A 154 -8.13 -0.76 -19.99
N TRP A 155 -7.93 -0.97 -18.68
CA TRP A 155 -8.74 -1.92 -17.92
C TRP A 155 -10.22 -1.56 -17.95
N ILE A 156 -10.57 -0.31 -17.69
CA ILE A 156 -11.97 0.16 -17.72
C ILE A 156 -12.58 -0.07 -19.11
N LYS A 157 -11.87 0.33 -20.17
CA LYS A 157 -12.33 0.15 -21.56
C LYS A 157 -12.59 -1.31 -21.92
N THR A 158 -11.66 -2.18 -21.56
CA THR A 158 -11.77 -3.63 -21.80
C THR A 158 -12.94 -4.22 -21.00
N THR A 159 -13.05 -3.87 -19.73
CA THR A 159 -14.03 -4.42 -18.79
C THR A 159 -15.46 -3.98 -19.10
N THR A 160 -15.64 -2.73 -19.56
CA THR A 160 -16.97 -2.17 -19.88
C THR A 160 -17.38 -2.39 -21.35
N GLY A 161 -16.55 -3.09 -22.14
CA GLY A 161 -16.82 -3.31 -23.57
C GLY A 161 -16.68 -2.04 -24.43
N GLN A 162 -16.08 -0.97 -23.89
CA GLN A 162 -15.70 0.22 -24.64
C GLN A 162 -14.37 0.00 -25.38
N SER A 163 -14.31 -1.02 -26.23
CA SER A 163 -13.31 -1.05 -27.28
C SER A 163 -13.66 0.02 -28.31
N ALA A 164 -12.65 0.71 -28.84
CA ALA A 164 -12.82 1.87 -29.71
C ALA A 164 -13.95 1.67 -30.73
N ARG A 165 -15.03 2.46 -30.59
CA ARG A 165 -15.81 2.90 -31.76
C ARG A 165 -14.89 3.77 -32.61
N ALA A 166 -13.89 3.16 -33.24
CA ALA A 166 -13.13 3.80 -34.30
C ALA A 166 -14.15 4.10 -35.40
N GLY A 167 -14.36 5.39 -35.67
CA GLY A 167 -15.35 5.85 -36.62
C GLY A 167 -15.18 5.15 -37.96
N LYS A 168 -16.21 4.42 -38.38
CA LYS A 168 -16.53 4.34 -39.80
C LYS A 168 -16.98 5.75 -40.20
N GLN A 169 -16.05 6.61 -40.61
CA GLN A 169 -16.39 7.67 -41.54
C GLN A 169 -16.70 6.97 -42.87
N THR A 170 -17.98 6.66 -43.08
CA THR A 170 -18.50 6.42 -44.42
C THR A 170 -18.52 7.76 -45.11
N ASN A 171 -17.50 8.04 -45.90
CA ASN A 171 -17.50 9.18 -46.82
C ASN A 171 -18.32 8.76 -48.06
N ASP A 172 -19.65 8.74 -47.91
CA ASP A 172 -20.56 8.72 -49.06
C ASP A 172 -20.76 10.17 -49.51
N GLN A 173 -20.12 10.56 -50.60
CA GLN A 173 -20.55 11.71 -51.39
C GLN A 173 -21.50 11.23 -52.49
N PRO A 174 -22.64 11.90 -52.71
CA PRO A 174 -23.49 11.63 -53.85
C PRO A 174 -22.92 12.27 -55.12
N SER A 175 -23.19 11.58 -56.24
CA SER A 175 -22.92 11.91 -57.64
C SER A 175 -23.37 13.29 -58.09
#